data_AF-A0A8D6Q0F8-F1
#
_entry.id   AF-A0A8D6Q0F8-F1
#
_cell.length_a   1.000
_cell.length_b   1.000
_cell.length_c   1.000
_cell.angle_alpha   90.00
_cell.angle_beta   90.00
_cell.angle_gamma   90.00
#
_symmetry.space_group_name_H-M   'P 1'
#
loop_
_entity.id
_entity.type
_entity.pdbx_description
1 polymer ?
#
loop_
_entity_poly.entity_id
_entity_poly.type
_entity_poly.pdbx_seq_one_letter_code
_entity_poly.pdbx_strand_id
1 'polypeptide(L)'
;MSLIILTALSGLWSSGYFSEAHRETGGGELSVDYQRYARLMSETELNIQIKPDTASDTIISFAAPLLTRYQIGDIRPQPDKMYSADGKLHLVYQRSNPPSPISVWLAVTPKTAGNISLQAVVNDRYSVTWQQFVYP
;
A
#
# COMPACT_ATOMS: atom_id res chain seq x y z
N MET A 1 -20.16 14.80 -37.06
CA MET A 1 -19.41 13.63 -36.54
C MET A 1 -18.07 14.08 -35.98
N SER A 2 -18.01 14.59 -34.74
CA SER A 2 -16.72 14.96 -34.13
C SER A 2 -16.67 14.87 -32.60
N LEU A 3 -17.65 14.22 -31.95
CA LEU A 3 -17.74 14.22 -30.48
C LEU A 3 -17.25 12.92 -29.81
N ILE A 4 -16.70 11.96 -30.56
CA ILE A 4 -16.33 10.64 -30.02
C ILE A 4 -14.80 10.48 -29.88
N ILE A 5 -13.99 11.37 -30.48
CA ILE A 5 -12.53 11.20 -30.53
C ILE A 5 -11.82 11.78 -29.29
N LEU A 6 -12.44 12.72 -28.58
CA LEU A 6 -11.83 13.37 -27.41
C LEU A 6 -11.88 12.52 -26.12
N THR A 7 -12.71 11.49 -26.06
CA THR A 7 -12.76 10.57 -24.91
C THR A 7 -11.68 9.48 -24.96
N ALA A 8 -10.94 9.36 -26.07
CA ALA A 8 -9.85 8.38 -26.20
C ALA A 8 -8.49 8.93 -25.72
N LEU A 9 -8.30 10.26 -25.66
CA LEU A 9 -7.07 10.89 -25.13
C LEU A 9 -7.14 11.21 -23.63
N SER A 10 -8.34 11.18 -23.07
CA SER A 10 -8.51 11.13 -21.62
C SER A 10 -8.49 9.65 -21.28
N GLY A 11 -7.51 9.14 -20.53
CA GLY A 11 -7.40 7.73 -20.13
C GLY A 11 -8.53 7.22 -19.22
N LEU A 12 -9.77 7.61 -19.48
CA LEU A 12 -10.99 7.32 -18.73
C LEU A 12 -11.52 5.90 -18.96
N TRP A 13 -10.87 5.13 -19.84
CA TRP A 13 -11.26 3.76 -20.19
C TRP A 13 -10.07 2.81 -20.25
N SER A 14 -9.28 2.75 -19.17
CA SER A 14 -8.41 1.59 -18.91
C SER A 14 -8.29 1.38 -17.40
N SER A 15 -9.19 0.56 -16.85
CA SER A 15 -9.14 -0.07 -15.51
C SER A 15 -8.83 0.82 -14.29
N GLY A 16 -9.83 1.21 -13.48
CA GLY A 16 -9.58 1.41 -12.03
C GLY A 16 -10.11 2.66 -11.33
N TYR A 17 -10.62 3.67 -12.04
CA TYR A 17 -10.91 4.99 -11.42
C TYR A 17 -11.96 4.98 -10.27
N PHE A 18 -12.81 3.94 -10.17
CA PHE A 18 -13.78 3.80 -9.07
C PHE A 18 -13.31 2.91 -7.93
N SER A 19 -12.30 2.08 -8.15
CA SER A 19 -11.78 1.15 -7.15
C SER A 19 -10.66 1.76 -6.33
N GLU A 20 -10.00 2.82 -6.76
CA GLU A 20 -8.91 3.42 -5.98
C GLU A 20 -9.42 4.08 -4.67
N ALA A 21 -8.62 3.96 -3.64
CA ALA A 21 -8.81 4.62 -2.37
C ALA A 21 -7.48 5.10 -1.81
N HIS A 22 -7.58 6.24 -1.16
CA HIS A 22 -6.48 6.87 -0.43
C HIS A 22 -6.85 6.94 1.05
N ARG A 23 -5.88 6.66 1.92
CA ARG A 23 -5.98 6.86 3.37
C ARG A 23 -4.68 7.46 3.87
N GLU A 24 -4.77 8.44 4.76
CA GLU A 24 -3.62 9.11 5.33
C GLU A 24 -3.82 9.41 6.82
N THR A 25 -2.71 9.65 7.52
CA THR A 25 -2.73 10.23 8.87
C THR A 25 -3.18 11.69 8.84
N GLY A 26 -3.59 12.25 9.98
CA GLY A 26 -4.06 13.63 10.05
C GLY A 26 -3.04 14.69 9.61
N GLY A 27 -1.73 14.41 9.68
CA GLY A 27 -0.66 15.26 9.14
C GLY A 27 -0.10 14.80 7.78
N GLY A 28 -0.65 13.71 7.21
CA GLY A 28 -0.22 13.12 5.96
C GLY A 28 1.22 12.56 5.97
N GLU A 29 1.77 12.25 7.14
CA GLU A 29 3.11 11.67 7.28
C GLU A 29 3.20 10.25 6.73
N LEU A 30 2.10 9.52 6.82
CA LEU A 30 1.91 8.20 6.24
C LEU A 30 0.61 8.21 5.45
N SER A 31 0.68 7.78 4.19
CA SER A 31 -0.48 7.52 3.37
C SER A 31 -0.38 6.17 2.66
N VAL A 32 -1.53 5.63 2.28
CA VAL A 32 -1.68 4.37 1.56
C VAL A 32 -2.66 4.56 0.43
N ASP A 33 -2.20 4.33 -0.80
CA ASP A 33 -3.05 4.16 -1.98
C ASP A 33 -3.28 2.67 -2.22
N TYR A 34 -4.53 2.29 -2.45
CA TYR A 34 -4.93 0.90 -2.63
C TYR A 34 -6.21 0.78 -3.45
N GLN A 35 -6.47 -0.42 -3.99
CA GLN A 35 -7.77 -0.73 -4.58
C GLN A 35 -8.76 -1.19 -3.50
N ARG A 36 -9.91 -0.53 -3.36
CA ARG A 36 -11.04 -0.93 -2.50
C ARG A 36 -11.54 -2.34 -2.79
N TYR A 37 -11.45 -2.76 -4.05
CA TYR A 37 -11.91 -4.06 -4.53
C TYR A 37 -10.74 -4.83 -5.11
N ALA A 38 -10.47 -6.01 -4.55
CA ALA A 38 -9.49 -6.95 -5.09
C ALA A 38 -10.18 -8.27 -5.44
N ARG A 39 -9.55 -9.07 -6.28
CA ARG A 39 -10.06 -10.39 -6.65
C ARG A 39 -9.25 -11.48 -5.97
N LEU A 40 -9.93 -12.50 -5.49
CA LEU A 40 -9.30 -13.69 -4.93
C LEU A 40 -8.29 -14.27 -5.94
N MET A 41 -7.08 -14.60 -5.46
CA MET A 41 -5.99 -15.15 -6.28
C MET A 41 -5.52 -14.24 -7.43
N SER A 42 -5.89 -12.96 -7.44
CA SER A 42 -5.37 -11.96 -8.39
C SER A 42 -4.44 -11.01 -7.66
N GLU A 43 -3.30 -10.72 -8.27
CA GLU A 43 -2.38 -9.72 -7.74
C GLU A 43 -3.01 -8.31 -7.81
N THR A 44 -2.73 -7.52 -6.77
CA THR A 44 -3.03 -6.09 -6.67
C THR A 44 -1.85 -5.40 -5.98
N GLU A 45 -1.75 -4.08 -6.11
CA GLU A 45 -0.66 -3.31 -5.52
C GLU A 45 -1.18 -2.38 -4.41
N LEU A 46 -0.33 -2.19 -3.41
CA LEU A 46 -0.47 -1.19 -2.36
C LEU A 46 0.71 -0.22 -2.50
N ASN A 47 0.45 1.08 -2.46
CA ASN A 47 1.49 2.10 -2.44
C ASN A 47 1.49 2.80 -1.08
N ILE A 48 2.54 2.60 -0.30
CA ILE A 48 2.74 3.23 1.00
C ILE A 48 3.65 4.43 0.80
N GLN A 49 3.16 5.63 1.06
CA GLN A 49 3.95 6.85 0.93
C GLN A 49 4.26 7.41 2.32
N ILE A 50 5.51 7.80 2.51
CA ILE A 50 6.03 8.24 3.80
C ILE A 50 6.76 9.56 3.57
N LYS A 51 6.34 10.60 4.28
CA LYS A 51 7.06 11.88 4.27
C LYS A 51 8.42 11.72 4.95
N PRO A 52 9.44 12.46 4.52
CA PRO A 52 10.76 12.39 5.13
C PRO A 52 10.69 12.77 6.61
N ASP A 53 11.10 11.84 7.47
CA ASP A 53 11.32 12.08 8.90
C ASP A 53 12.83 12.18 9.18
N THR A 54 13.21 13.09 10.07
CA THR A 54 14.61 13.44 10.35
C THR A 54 15.23 12.64 11.50
N ALA A 55 14.51 11.68 12.07
CA ALA A 55 14.90 11.06 13.33
C ALA A 55 15.70 9.73 13.21
N SER A 56 15.36 8.83 12.28
CA SER A 56 15.88 7.46 12.28
C SER A 56 15.69 6.74 10.93
N ASP A 57 16.11 5.48 10.84
CA ASP A 57 15.65 4.54 9.82
C ASP A 57 14.10 4.49 9.79
N THR A 58 13.55 4.16 8.63
CA THR A 58 12.11 4.02 8.41
C THR A 58 11.73 2.56 8.53
N ILE A 59 10.97 2.23 9.58
CA ILE A 59 10.42 0.90 9.81
C ILE A 59 8.92 0.93 9.51
N ILE A 60 8.52 0.17 8.49
CA ILE A 60 7.11 -0.04 8.12
C ILE A 60 6.66 -1.38 8.69
N SER A 61 5.66 -1.33 9.55
CA SER A 61 5.11 -2.49 10.24
C SER A 61 3.68 -2.77 9.76
N PHE A 62 3.44 -3.94 9.18
CA PHE A 62 2.10 -4.37 8.76
C PHE A 62 1.51 -5.36 9.76
N ALA A 63 0.23 -5.19 10.09
CA ALA A 63 -0.48 -6.08 11.01
C ALA A 63 -0.71 -7.49 10.43
N ALA A 64 -1.03 -8.44 11.33
CA ALA A 64 -1.25 -9.85 11.02
C ALA A 64 -2.23 -10.15 9.86
N PRO A 65 -3.30 -9.37 9.59
CA PRO A 65 -4.17 -9.63 8.45
C PRO A 65 -3.45 -9.65 7.11
N LEU A 66 -2.40 -8.82 6.92
CA LEU A 66 -1.61 -8.84 5.69
C LEU A 66 -0.93 -10.20 5.50
N LEU A 67 -0.21 -10.67 6.53
CA LEU A 67 0.52 -11.94 6.50
C LEU A 67 -0.39 -13.16 6.36
N THR A 68 -1.56 -13.12 7.00
CA THR A 68 -2.46 -14.27 7.10
C THR A 68 -3.44 -14.36 5.93
N ARG A 69 -3.86 -13.23 5.35
CA ARG A 69 -4.89 -13.18 4.30
C ARG A 69 -4.34 -12.90 2.91
N TYR A 70 -3.09 -12.47 2.79
CA TYR A 70 -2.44 -12.23 1.50
C TYR A 70 -1.18 -13.07 1.34
N GLN A 71 -0.83 -13.35 0.10
CA GLN A 71 0.51 -13.72 -0.31
C GLN A 71 1.22 -12.43 -0.71
N ILE A 72 2.41 -12.21 -0.15
CA ILE A 72 3.24 -11.06 -0.47
C ILE A 72 4.10 -11.43 -1.67
N GLY A 73 4.03 -10.61 -2.72
CA GLY A 73 4.84 -10.72 -3.91
C GLY A 73 6.05 -9.79 -3.82
N ASP A 74 6.20 -8.97 -4.85
CA ASP A 74 7.30 -8.03 -4.98
C ASP A 74 7.17 -6.80 -4.06
N ILE A 75 8.30 -6.27 -3.61
CA ILE A 75 8.39 -5.07 -2.76
C ILE A 75 9.40 -4.09 -3.37
N ARG A 76 8.94 -2.89 -3.73
CA ARG A 76 9.75 -1.87 -4.40
C ARG A 76 9.66 -0.51 -3.69
N PRO A 77 10.78 0.14 -3.33
CA PRO A 77 12.14 -0.39 -3.38
C PRO A 77 12.32 -1.55 -2.39
N GLN A 78 13.34 -2.38 -2.65
CA GLN A 78 13.68 -3.49 -1.76
C GLN A 78 14.10 -2.93 -0.39
N PRO A 79 13.55 -3.45 0.71
CA PRO A 79 13.97 -3.05 2.06
C PRO A 79 15.37 -3.57 2.37
N ASP A 80 16.12 -2.83 3.19
CA ASP A 80 17.44 -3.25 3.69
C ASP A 80 17.33 -4.45 4.64
N LYS A 81 16.22 -4.52 5.39
CA LYS A 81 15.87 -5.68 6.21
C LYS A 81 14.38 -5.95 6.15
N MET A 82 14.03 -7.23 6.09
CA MET A 82 12.66 -7.71 6.16
C MET A 82 12.59 -8.86 7.16
N TYR A 83 11.68 -8.76 8.12
CA TYR A 83 11.48 -9.82 9.12
C TYR A 83 10.05 -9.81 9.65
N SER A 84 9.60 -10.92 10.21
CA SER A 84 8.33 -10.99 10.92
C SER A 84 8.57 -11.17 12.41
N ALA A 85 7.95 -10.33 13.23
CA ALA A 85 8.02 -10.36 14.68
C ALA A 85 6.67 -9.94 15.26
N ASP A 86 6.24 -10.59 16.35
CA ASP A 86 4.96 -10.30 17.04
C ASP A 86 3.73 -10.37 16.11
N GLY A 87 3.75 -11.27 15.12
CA GLY A 87 2.68 -11.42 14.13
C GLY A 87 2.57 -10.25 13.14
N LYS A 88 3.57 -9.37 13.08
CA LYS A 88 3.68 -8.26 12.14
C LYS A 88 4.82 -8.48 11.15
N LEU A 89 4.68 -7.92 9.96
CA LEU A 89 5.77 -7.82 9.00
C LEU A 89 6.47 -6.48 9.17
N HIS A 90 7.78 -6.50 9.28
CA HIS A 90 8.62 -5.30 9.38
C HIS A 90 9.48 -5.16 8.14
N LEU A 91 9.37 -4.01 7.48
CA LEU A 91 10.24 -3.58 6.39
C LEU A 91 11.10 -2.42 6.88
N VAL A 92 12.41 -2.55 6.83
CA VAL A 92 13.35 -1.53 7.30
C VAL A 92 14.04 -0.90 6.10
N TYR A 93 13.99 0.42 6.05
CA TYR A 93 14.69 1.26 5.08
C TYR A 93 15.66 2.16 5.82
N GLN A 94 16.94 2.10 5.45
CA GLN A 94 17.95 2.98 5.97
C GLN A 94 17.63 4.43 5.63
N ARG A 95 17.93 5.31 6.57
CA ARG A 95 17.75 6.75 6.37
C ARG A 95 18.59 7.27 5.20
N SER A 96 17.93 7.96 4.26
CA SER A 96 18.60 8.78 3.25
C SER A 96 19.16 10.08 3.85
N ASN A 97 20.34 10.52 3.38
CA ASN A 97 20.91 11.83 3.66
C ASN A 97 21.19 12.58 2.34
N PRO A 98 20.42 13.64 2.00
CA PRO A 98 19.37 14.26 2.80
C PRO A 98 18.10 13.39 2.92
N PRO A 99 17.24 13.61 3.94
CA PRO A 99 15.97 12.90 4.07
C PRO A 99 15.10 13.09 2.82
N SER A 100 14.64 11.99 2.24
CA SER A 100 13.78 11.96 1.07
C SER A 100 12.45 11.28 1.39
N PRO A 101 11.33 11.67 0.74
CA PRO A 101 10.12 10.87 0.77
C PRO A 101 10.39 9.45 0.28
N ILE A 102 9.66 8.48 0.81
CA ILE A 102 9.75 7.08 0.39
C ILE A 102 8.36 6.64 -0.10
N SER A 103 8.32 5.99 -1.26
CA SER A 103 7.13 5.31 -1.78
C SER A 103 7.44 3.83 -1.92
N VAL A 104 6.73 3.00 -1.17
CA VAL A 104 6.88 1.55 -1.16
C VAL A 104 5.67 0.91 -1.84
N TRP A 105 5.92 0.30 -2.99
CA TRP A 105 4.99 -0.51 -3.74
C TRP A 105 5.09 -1.96 -3.25
N LEU A 106 3.95 -2.51 -2.84
CA LEU A 106 3.84 -3.87 -2.34
C LEU A 106 2.81 -4.61 -3.18
N ALA A 107 3.28 -5.60 -3.95
CA ALA A 107 2.41 -6.52 -4.65
C ALA A 107 1.85 -7.55 -3.66
N VAL A 108 0.53 -7.70 -3.65
CA VAL A 108 -0.18 -8.62 -2.75
C VAL A 108 -1.23 -9.40 -3.52
N THR A 109 -1.35 -10.68 -3.23
CA THR A 109 -2.38 -11.55 -3.81
C THR A 109 -3.30 -12.05 -2.68
N PRO A 110 -4.60 -11.71 -2.67
CA PRO A 110 -5.53 -12.20 -1.65
C PRO A 110 -5.68 -13.72 -1.70
N LYS A 111 -5.63 -14.37 -0.53
CA LYS A 111 -5.84 -15.82 -0.34
C LYS A 111 -7.25 -16.16 0.15
N THR A 112 -8.02 -15.15 0.56
CA THR A 112 -9.37 -15.31 1.13
C THR A 112 -10.29 -14.20 0.63
N ALA A 113 -11.55 -14.52 0.36
CA ALA A 113 -12.58 -13.53 0.04
C ALA A 113 -13.14 -12.85 1.31
N GLY A 114 -13.79 -11.70 1.13
CA GLY A 114 -14.46 -10.92 2.18
C GLY A 114 -13.86 -9.53 2.40
N ASN A 115 -14.38 -8.81 3.39
CA ASN A 115 -13.83 -7.51 3.78
C ASN A 115 -12.63 -7.71 4.73
N ILE A 116 -11.45 -7.26 4.32
CA ILE A 116 -10.21 -7.42 5.07
C ILE A 116 -9.75 -6.06 5.57
N SER A 117 -9.58 -5.93 6.89
CA SER A 117 -8.99 -4.76 7.52
C SER A 117 -7.48 -4.90 7.56
N LEU A 118 -6.78 -3.94 6.98
CA LEU A 118 -5.32 -3.87 6.92
C LEU A 118 -4.84 -2.65 7.71
N GLN A 119 -3.61 -2.73 8.22
CA GLN A 119 -3.00 -1.64 8.97
C GLN A 119 -1.49 -1.61 8.68
N ALA A 120 -0.98 -0.40 8.47
CA ALA A 120 0.43 -0.08 8.37
C ALA A 120 0.79 0.94 9.45
N VAL A 121 1.94 0.75 10.08
CA VAL A 121 2.47 1.65 11.10
C VAL A 121 3.91 2.00 10.73
N VAL A 122 4.27 3.28 10.78
CA VAL A 122 5.64 3.74 10.56
C VAL A 122 6.26 4.21 11.87
N ASN A 123 7.43 3.65 12.19
CA ASN A 123 8.25 4.00 13.36
C ASN A 123 7.45 4.02 14.68
N ASP A 124 6.46 3.13 14.82
CA ASP A 124 5.50 3.05 15.95
C ASP A 124 4.78 4.37 16.29
N ARG A 125 4.72 5.31 15.35
CA ARG A 125 4.17 6.66 15.54
C ARG A 125 2.97 6.94 14.64
N TYR A 126 3.13 6.71 13.34
CA TYR A 126 2.10 7.02 12.35
C TYR A 126 1.38 5.74 11.96
N SER A 127 0.06 5.67 12.13
CA SER A 127 -0.73 4.48 11.82
C SER A 127 -1.84 4.80 10.83
N VAL A 128 -1.95 4.01 9.77
CA VAL A 128 -3.07 4.05 8.82
C VAL A 128 -3.74 2.70 8.77
N THR A 129 -5.06 2.69 8.93
CA THR A 129 -5.92 1.51 8.80
C THR A 129 -6.85 1.69 7.62
N TRP A 130 -6.99 0.64 6.81
CA TRP A 130 -7.89 0.65 5.66
C TRP A 130 -8.61 -0.69 5.50
N GLN A 131 -9.66 -0.69 4.69
CA GLN A 131 -10.47 -1.87 4.38
C GLN A 131 -10.45 -2.13 2.89
N GLN A 132 -10.21 -3.40 2.51
CA GLN A 132 -10.26 -3.88 1.14
C GLN A 132 -11.26 -5.04 1.05
N PHE A 133 -12.20 -4.95 0.12
CA PHE A 133 -13.14 -6.01 -0.17
C PHE A 133 -12.59 -6.94 -1.25
N VAL A 134 -12.45 -8.22 -0.93
CA VAL A 134 -12.01 -9.26 -1.85
C VAL A 134 -13.20 -10.06 -2.32
N TYR A 135 -13.48 -10.03 -3.62
CA TYR A 135 -14.53 -10.87 -4.22
C TYR A 135 -13.93 -12.17 -4.80
N PRO A 136 -14.71 -13.28 -4.83
CA PRO A 136 -14.28 -14.56 -5.41
C PRO A 136 -13.91 -14.51 -6.90
#